data_AF-A0A932IEW9-F1
#
_entry.id   AF-A0A932IEW9-F1
#
_cell.length_a   1.000
_cell.length_b   1.000
_cell.length_c   1.000
_cell.angle_alpha   90.00
_cell.angle_beta   90.00
_cell.angle_gamma   90.00
#
_symmetry.space_group_name_H-M   'P 1'
#
loop_
_entity.id
_entity.type
_entity.pdbx_description
1 polymer ?
#
loop_
_entity_poly.entity_id
_entity_poly.type
_entity_poly.pdbx_seq_one_letter_code
_entity_poly.pdbx_strand_id
1 'polypeptide(L)'
;GADAVKVGIGPGSICTTRVVAGVGVPQLSAILECAAAARSRKAGVIADGGIRNAGDIVKALAAGAATVMIGGLFAGTEEAPGEVVLYQGRSYKSYRGMGSLGAMAAGSADRYFQSGEGGPSKLVPEGVEAMVPFKGPLAQSVYQLVGGLRSGMGYLGAKDLSALRERARFVRVTVAGVREGHVHDVTVTKEPPNYRTGD
;
A
#
# COMPACT_ATOMS: atom_id res chain seq x y z
N GLY A 1 23.75 -2.85 -9.72
CA GLY A 1 24.49 -2.64 -8.48
C GLY A 1 23.63 -2.38 -7.26
N ALA A 2 22.29 -2.33 -7.36
CA ALA A 2 21.43 -2.21 -6.18
C ALA A 2 21.13 -3.60 -5.57
N ASP A 3 21.19 -3.71 -4.24
CA ASP A 3 20.90 -4.95 -3.50
C ASP A 3 19.40 -5.25 -3.42
N ALA A 4 18.57 -4.22 -3.55
CA ALA A 4 17.12 -4.33 -3.61
C ALA A 4 16.50 -3.32 -4.58
N VAL A 5 15.34 -3.68 -5.13
CA VAL A 5 14.55 -2.85 -6.03
C VAL A 5 13.17 -2.62 -5.40
N LYS A 6 12.79 -1.34 -5.28
CA LYS A 6 11.46 -0.94 -4.81
C LYS A 6 10.51 -0.82 -6.00
N VAL A 7 9.43 -1.58 -5.99
CA VAL A 7 8.53 -1.77 -7.13
C VAL A 7 7.18 -1.14 -6.84
N GLY A 8 6.77 -0.20 -7.69
CA GLY A 8 5.44 0.38 -7.71
C GLY A 8 5.42 1.75 -8.38
N ILE A 9 4.63 1.87 -9.46
CA ILE A 9 4.35 3.14 -10.15
C ILE A 9 2.84 3.37 -10.19
N GLY A 10 2.41 4.38 -9.45
CA GLY A 10 1.02 4.76 -9.28
C GLY A 10 0.08 3.87 -8.46
N PRO A 11 0.51 2.90 -7.61
CA PRO A 11 -0.43 2.09 -6.81
C PRO A 11 -0.78 2.72 -5.45
N GLY A 12 -0.11 3.81 -5.05
CA GLY A 12 -0.28 4.42 -3.74
C GLY A 12 -1.66 5.05 -3.55
N SER A 13 -2.23 4.96 -2.35
CA SER A 13 -3.59 5.45 -2.04
C SER A 13 -3.78 6.96 -2.20
N ILE A 14 -2.70 7.73 -2.12
CA ILE A 14 -2.69 9.19 -2.31
C ILE A 14 -1.99 9.62 -3.61
N CYS A 15 -1.69 8.67 -4.49
CA CYS A 15 -0.96 8.91 -5.73
C CYS A 15 -1.93 9.08 -6.90
N THR A 16 -1.71 10.10 -7.71
CA THR A 16 -2.51 10.38 -8.92
C THR A 16 -1.70 10.22 -10.21
N THR A 17 -0.46 9.75 -10.16
CA THR A 17 0.43 9.53 -11.32
C THR A 17 -0.26 8.85 -12.50
N ARG A 18 -1.05 7.79 -12.26
CA ARG A 18 -1.76 7.09 -13.36
C ARG A 18 -2.81 7.95 -14.05
N VAL A 19 -3.44 8.84 -13.30
CA VAL A 19 -4.51 9.72 -13.79
C VAL A 19 -3.91 10.94 -14.46
N VAL A 20 -2.91 11.56 -13.83
CA VAL A 20 -2.32 12.83 -14.28
C VAL A 20 -1.32 12.60 -15.42
N ALA A 21 -0.42 11.62 -15.28
CA ALA A 21 0.62 11.34 -16.27
C ALA A 21 0.26 10.20 -17.24
N GLY A 22 -0.80 9.43 -16.97
CA GLY A 22 -1.17 8.28 -17.79
C GLY A 22 -0.23 7.07 -17.66
N VAL A 23 0.69 7.08 -16.69
CA VAL A 23 1.76 6.07 -16.55
C VAL A 23 1.54 5.20 -15.32
N GLY A 24 1.63 3.88 -15.49
CA GLY A 24 1.67 2.93 -14.39
C GLY A 24 1.40 1.48 -14.81
N VAL A 25 1.63 0.55 -13.89
CA VAL A 25 1.41 -0.89 -14.09
C VAL A 25 0.63 -1.46 -12.90
N PRO A 26 -0.45 -2.25 -13.09
CA PRO A 26 -1.13 -2.94 -11.99
C PRO A 26 -0.14 -3.66 -11.06
N GLN A 27 -0.24 -3.37 -9.75
CA GLN A 27 0.86 -3.64 -8.81
C GLN A 27 1.24 -5.11 -8.72
N LEU A 28 0.26 -6.02 -8.77
CA LEU A 28 0.53 -7.46 -8.72
C LEU A 28 1.35 -7.92 -9.93
N SER A 29 1.04 -7.44 -11.13
CA SER A 29 1.82 -7.72 -12.35
C SER A 29 3.22 -7.11 -12.27
N ALA A 30 3.34 -5.87 -11.81
CA ALA A 30 4.63 -5.22 -11.62
C ALA A 30 5.53 -6.02 -10.68
N ILE A 31 5.00 -6.52 -9.57
CA ILE A 31 5.74 -7.37 -8.63
C ILE A 31 6.16 -8.67 -9.30
N LEU A 32 5.25 -9.37 -9.99
CA LEU A 32 5.54 -10.64 -10.66
C LEU A 32 6.68 -10.51 -11.68
N GLU A 33 6.61 -9.49 -12.53
CA GLU A 33 7.60 -9.23 -13.58
C GLU A 33 8.95 -8.79 -13.00
N CYS A 34 8.95 -7.84 -12.07
CA CYS A 34 10.18 -7.37 -11.45
C CYS A 34 10.83 -8.45 -10.57
N ALA A 35 10.07 -9.25 -9.85
CA ALA A 35 10.60 -10.37 -9.07
C ALA A 35 11.21 -11.44 -9.97
N ALA A 36 10.60 -11.73 -11.13
CA ALA A 36 11.18 -12.64 -12.11
C ALA A 36 12.57 -12.15 -12.60
N ALA A 37 12.69 -10.87 -12.92
CA ALA A 37 13.95 -10.27 -13.33
C ALA A 37 14.99 -10.15 -12.19
N ALA A 38 14.54 -9.95 -10.95
CA ALA A 38 15.42 -9.80 -9.79
C ALA A 38 16.01 -11.14 -9.32
N ARG A 39 15.30 -12.26 -9.53
CA ARG A 39 15.77 -13.61 -9.13
C ARG A 39 17.14 -13.98 -9.69
N SER A 40 17.40 -13.72 -10.97
CA SER A 40 18.70 -14.03 -11.60
C SER A 40 19.85 -13.20 -11.03
N ARG A 41 19.53 -12.04 -10.43
CA ARG A 41 20.49 -11.09 -9.86
C ARG A 41 20.61 -11.18 -8.34
N LYS A 42 19.86 -12.09 -7.69
CA LYS A 42 19.79 -12.24 -6.23
C LYS A 42 19.45 -10.92 -5.50
N ALA A 43 18.74 -10.01 -6.16
CA ALA A 43 18.31 -8.75 -5.57
C ALA A 43 16.93 -8.90 -4.90
N GLY A 44 16.74 -8.24 -3.76
CA GLY A 44 15.45 -8.21 -3.07
C GLY A 44 14.43 -7.34 -3.80
N VAL A 45 13.15 -7.70 -3.74
CA VAL A 45 12.05 -6.85 -4.23
C VAL A 45 11.22 -6.33 -3.06
N ILE A 46 11.01 -5.02 -3.01
CA ILE A 46 10.12 -4.36 -2.04
C ILE A 46 8.85 -3.94 -2.78
N ALA A 47 7.71 -4.53 -2.45
CA ALA A 47 6.42 -4.12 -3.02
C ALA A 47 5.91 -2.85 -2.33
N ASP A 48 5.89 -1.73 -3.04
CA ASP A 48 5.59 -0.40 -2.48
C ASP A 48 4.26 0.16 -3.00
N GLY A 49 3.32 0.37 -2.08
CA GLY A 49 2.01 0.96 -2.35
C GLY A 49 0.92 -0.05 -2.74
N GLY A 50 -0.34 0.38 -2.58
CA GLY A 50 -1.54 -0.39 -2.94
C GLY A 50 -1.99 -1.44 -1.91
N ILE A 51 -1.27 -1.62 -0.80
CA ILE A 51 -1.65 -2.54 0.28
C ILE A 51 -2.77 -1.93 1.11
N ARG A 52 -3.95 -2.56 1.11
CA ARG A 52 -5.14 -2.11 1.87
C ARG A 52 -5.46 -3.00 3.06
N ASN A 53 -5.02 -4.25 3.04
CA ASN A 53 -5.27 -5.20 4.12
C ASN A 53 -4.19 -6.28 4.16
N ALA A 54 -4.25 -7.15 5.16
CA ALA A 54 -3.30 -8.25 5.33
C ALA A 54 -3.30 -9.23 4.14
N GLY A 55 -4.46 -9.43 3.49
CA GLY A 55 -4.56 -10.28 2.30
C GLY A 55 -3.75 -9.74 1.12
N ASP A 56 -3.70 -8.43 0.94
CA ASP A 56 -2.85 -7.80 -0.09
C ASP A 56 -1.34 -7.99 0.22
N ILE A 57 -0.94 -8.02 1.50
CA ILE A 57 0.43 -8.37 1.91
C ILE A 57 0.75 -9.82 1.51
N VAL A 58 -0.16 -10.77 1.81
CA VAL A 58 0.00 -12.17 1.41
C VAL A 58 0.19 -12.28 -0.10
N LYS A 59 -0.65 -11.61 -0.89
CA LYS A 59 -0.56 -11.61 -2.36
C LYS A 59 0.75 -11.02 -2.86
N ALA A 60 1.18 -9.89 -2.32
CA ALA A 60 2.43 -9.24 -2.74
C ALA A 60 3.66 -10.11 -2.45
N LEU A 61 3.73 -10.71 -1.26
CA LEU A 61 4.82 -11.62 -0.89
C LEU A 61 4.77 -12.90 -1.73
N ALA A 62 3.59 -13.50 -1.91
CA ALA A 62 3.40 -14.68 -2.75
C ALA A 62 3.74 -14.42 -4.23
N ALA A 63 3.56 -13.19 -4.72
CA ALA A 63 3.95 -12.79 -6.07
C ALA A 63 5.47 -12.65 -6.28
N GLY A 64 6.28 -12.74 -5.21
CA GLY A 64 7.74 -12.75 -5.30
C GLY A 64 8.44 -11.62 -4.54
N ALA A 65 7.71 -10.67 -3.95
CA ALA A 65 8.32 -9.65 -3.12
C ALA A 65 8.98 -10.27 -1.87
N ALA A 66 10.10 -9.71 -1.44
CA ALA A 66 10.75 -10.07 -0.18
C ALA A 66 10.11 -9.36 1.01
N THR A 67 9.71 -8.10 0.81
CA THR A 67 9.06 -7.26 1.82
C THR A 67 8.01 -6.36 1.16
N VAL A 68 7.16 -5.76 1.98
CA VAL A 68 6.18 -4.75 1.55
C VAL A 68 6.48 -3.41 2.22
N MET A 69 6.26 -2.31 1.52
CA MET A 69 6.30 -0.95 2.04
C MET A 69 4.88 -0.39 2.12
N ILE A 70 4.52 0.15 3.28
CA ILE A 70 3.14 0.51 3.64
C ILE A 70 3.11 1.95 4.13
N GLY A 71 2.30 2.79 3.48
CA GLY A 71 2.00 4.16 3.91
C GLY A 71 0.64 4.26 4.61
N GLY A 72 -0.44 4.26 3.82
CA GLY A 72 -1.79 4.59 4.30
C GLY A 72 -2.32 3.75 5.46
N LEU A 73 -1.87 2.49 5.63
CA LEU A 73 -2.26 1.71 6.80
C LEU A 73 -1.64 2.22 8.10
N PHE A 74 -0.44 2.79 8.04
CA PHE A 74 0.29 3.31 9.20
C PHE A 74 0.12 4.81 9.40
N ALA A 75 -0.35 5.56 8.40
CA ALA A 75 -0.48 7.02 8.49
C ALA A 75 -1.39 7.51 9.64
N GLY A 76 -2.35 6.69 10.08
CA GLY A 76 -3.26 7.02 11.18
C GLY A 76 -2.79 6.57 12.56
N THR A 77 -1.60 5.98 12.69
CA THR A 77 -1.12 5.47 13.99
C THR A 77 -0.58 6.59 14.86
N GLU A 78 -0.49 6.34 16.17
CA GLU A 78 0.02 7.27 17.16
C GLU A 78 1.44 7.75 16.82
N GLU A 79 2.31 6.82 16.43
CA GLU A 79 3.72 7.03 16.11
C GLU A 79 3.96 7.70 14.75
N ALA A 80 2.95 7.75 13.88
CA ALA A 80 3.06 8.49 12.63
C ALA A 80 3.24 10.00 12.92
N PRO A 81 3.94 10.77 12.09
CA PRO A 81 4.03 12.21 12.27
C PRO A 81 2.66 12.91 12.10
N GLY A 82 2.54 14.14 12.59
CA GLY A 82 1.33 14.96 12.47
C GLY A 82 0.39 14.86 13.68
N GLU A 83 -0.45 15.88 13.84
CA GLU A 83 -1.40 15.98 14.95
C GLU A 83 -2.69 15.20 14.70
N VAL A 84 -3.34 14.80 15.79
CA VAL A 84 -4.68 14.21 15.74
C VAL A 84 -5.69 15.35 15.63
N VAL A 85 -6.48 15.33 14.56
CA VAL A 85 -7.51 16.32 14.27
C VAL A 85 -8.89 15.71 14.56
N LEU A 86 -9.73 16.44 15.29
CA LEU A 86 -11.12 16.06 15.50
C LEU A 86 -11.97 16.60 14.33
N TYR A 87 -12.63 15.72 13.60
CA TYR A 87 -13.52 16.10 12.50
C TYR A 87 -14.83 15.31 12.60
N GLN A 88 -15.96 16.01 12.65
CA GLN A 88 -17.31 15.42 12.79
C GLN A 88 -17.40 14.37 13.92
N GLY A 89 -16.78 14.66 15.07
CA GLY A 89 -16.81 13.78 16.25
C GLY A 89 -15.93 12.53 16.15
N ARG A 90 -15.05 12.44 15.15
CA ARG A 90 -14.08 11.34 14.99
C ARG A 90 -12.66 11.88 14.88
N SER A 91 -11.70 11.10 15.37
CA SER A 91 -10.27 11.46 15.33
C SER A 91 -9.61 11.00 14.03
N TYR A 92 -8.82 11.88 13.42
CA TYR A 92 -8.08 11.65 12.17
C TYR A 92 -6.64 12.11 12.30
N LYS A 93 -5.76 11.68 11.38
CA LYS A 93 -4.42 12.26 11.16
C LYS A 93 -4.25 12.67 9.71
N SER A 94 -3.41 13.67 9.47
CA SER A 94 -3.06 14.09 8.11
C SER A 94 -2.23 13.02 7.40
N TYR A 95 -2.51 12.83 6.11
CA TYR A 95 -1.79 11.90 5.25
C TYR A 95 -1.74 12.48 3.83
N ARG A 96 -0.54 12.72 3.32
CA ARG A 96 -0.34 13.33 2.01
C ARG A 96 0.63 12.54 1.16
N GLY A 97 0.41 12.60 -0.15
CA GLY A 97 1.37 12.09 -1.12
C GLY A 97 2.59 12.99 -1.25
N MET A 98 3.75 12.40 -1.50
CA MET A 98 4.97 13.18 -1.71
C MET A 98 4.91 14.04 -2.98
N GLY A 99 3.97 13.78 -3.88
CA GLY A 99 3.67 14.59 -5.07
C GLY A 99 2.54 15.59 -4.86
N SER A 100 2.08 15.80 -3.62
CA SER A 100 1.13 16.87 -3.32
C SER A 100 1.82 18.23 -3.30
N LEU A 101 1.05 19.30 -3.51
CA LEU A 101 1.58 20.67 -3.52
C LEU A 101 2.32 21.00 -2.21
N GLY A 102 1.73 20.67 -1.04
CA GLY A 102 2.35 20.95 0.25
C GLY A 102 3.58 20.10 0.55
N ALA A 103 3.68 18.89 -0.01
CA ALA A 103 4.89 18.08 0.10
C ALA A 103 6.00 18.60 -0.83
N MET A 104 5.66 18.89 -2.09
CA MET A 104 6.62 19.38 -3.09
C MET A 104 7.17 20.76 -2.72
N ALA A 105 6.33 21.66 -2.20
CA ALA A 105 6.77 22.95 -1.64
C ALA A 105 7.72 22.78 -0.44
N ALA A 106 7.62 21.66 0.29
CA ALA A 106 8.52 21.30 1.39
C ALA A 106 9.77 20.50 0.93
N GLY A 107 9.98 20.35 -0.39
CA GLY A 107 11.23 19.85 -0.95
C GLY A 107 11.18 18.49 -1.66
N SER A 108 10.00 17.90 -1.90
CA SER A 108 9.91 16.63 -2.64
C SER A 108 9.69 16.77 -4.14
N ALA A 109 9.80 17.97 -4.69
CA ALA A 109 9.58 18.26 -6.12
C ALA A 109 10.62 17.58 -7.03
N ASP A 110 11.85 17.36 -6.54
CA ASP A 110 12.92 16.65 -7.25
C ASP A 110 12.52 15.21 -7.63
N ARG A 111 11.77 14.54 -6.75
CA ARG A 111 11.27 13.17 -6.96
C ARG A 111 10.30 13.04 -8.14
N TYR A 112 9.74 14.16 -8.57
CA TYR A 112 8.80 14.28 -9.69
C TYR A 112 9.40 15.04 -10.87
N PHE A 113 10.72 15.28 -10.86
CA PHE A 113 11.45 16.01 -11.91
C PHE A 113 10.95 17.45 -12.12
N GLN A 114 10.34 18.04 -11.10
CA GLN A 114 9.80 19.41 -11.11
C GLN A 114 10.67 20.38 -10.28
N SER A 115 11.89 19.99 -9.96
CA SER A 115 12.90 20.86 -9.33
C SER A 115 13.29 21.99 -10.28
N GLY A 116 13.01 23.24 -9.91
CA GLY A 116 13.35 24.44 -10.69
C GLY A 116 12.18 25.08 -11.45
N GLU A 117 10.98 24.51 -11.35
CA GLU A 117 9.75 25.16 -11.82
C GLU A 117 9.51 26.45 -11.02
N GLY A 118 9.21 27.56 -11.71
CA GLY A 118 9.24 28.94 -11.20
C GLY A 118 8.21 29.30 -10.13
N GLY A 119 8.15 28.53 -9.04
CA GLY A 119 7.30 28.71 -7.87
C GLY A 119 6.23 27.60 -7.70
N PRO A 120 5.62 27.49 -6.51
CA PRO A 120 4.63 26.44 -6.21
C PRO A 120 3.41 26.41 -7.14
N SER A 121 3.06 27.53 -7.75
CA SER A 121 1.91 27.68 -8.65
C SER A 121 2.09 27.02 -10.02
N LYS A 122 3.33 26.66 -10.39
CA LYS A 122 3.63 25.98 -11.65
C LYS A 122 3.73 24.46 -11.51
N LEU A 123 3.77 23.96 -10.28
CA LEU A 123 3.86 22.52 -10.02
C LEU A 123 2.60 21.79 -10.48
N VAL A 124 2.79 20.64 -11.13
CA VAL A 124 1.74 19.72 -11.55
C VAL A 124 1.73 18.53 -10.57
N PRO A 125 0.82 18.49 -9.57
CA PRO A 125 0.87 17.51 -8.50
C PRO A 125 0.42 16.11 -8.96
N GLU A 126 1.20 15.10 -8.57
CA GLU A 126 0.90 13.69 -8.75
C GLU A 126 0.51 12.99 -7.43
N GLY A 127 0.07 13.77 -6.45
CA GLY A 127 -0.50 13.27 -5.21
C GLY A 127 -1.47 14.24 -4.55
N VAL A 128 -2.26 13.71 -3.63
CA VAL A 128 -3.28 14.46 -2.87
C VAL A 128 -2.92 14.58 -1.39
N GLU A 129 -3.58 15.52 -0.72
CA GLU A 129 -3.54 15.65 0.73
C GLU A 129 -4.89 15.23 1.28
N ALA A 130 -4.88 14.35 2.28
CA ALA A 130 -6.07 13.73 2.83
C ALA A 130 -5.93 13.56 4.34
N MET A 131 -7.00 13.09 4.96
CA MET A 131 -7.02 12.66 6.35
C MET A 131 -7.38 11.18 6.43
N VAL A 132 -6.77 10.45 7.36
CA VAL A 132 -7.07 9.03 7.61
C VAL A 132 -7.56 8.86 9.05
N PRO A 133 -8.49 7.94 9.33
CA PRO A 133 -8.97 7.73 10.70
C PRO A 133 -7.82 7.35 11.63
N PHE A 134 -7.83 7.88 12.86
CA PHE A 134 -6.89 7.50 13.90
C PHE A 134 -7.01 6.01 14.21
N LYS A 135 -5.87 5.33 14.37
CA LYS A 135 -5.80 3.86 14.50
C LYS A 135 -5.20 3.39 15.82
N GLY A 136 -4.82 4.32 16.71
CA GLY A 136 -4.11 3.98 17.93
C GLY A 136 -2.66 3.54 17.67
N PRO A 137 -2.06 2.75 18.58
CA PRO A 137 -0.66 2.35 18.49
C PRO A 137 -0.36 1.45 17.27
N LEU A 138 0.79 1.67 16.64
CA LEU A 138 1.28 0.90 15.49
C LEU A 138 1.34 -0.60 15.78
N ALA A 139 1.73 -0.97 17.00
CA ALA A 139 1.85 -2.37 17.43
C ALA A 139 0.56 -3.16 17.20
N GLN A 140 -0.61 -2.55 17.43
CA GLN A 140 -1.90 -3.22 17.21
C GLN A 140 -2.17 -3.47 15.72
N SER A 141 -1.85 -2.48 14.88
CA SER A 141 -1.97 -2.62 13.42
C SER A 141 -1.04 -3.71 12.89
N VAL A 142 0.23 -3.72 13.33
CA VAL A 142 1.22 -4.74 12.94
C VAL A 142 0.78 -6.13 13.38
N TYR A 143 0.26 -6.28 14.60
CA TYR A 143 -0.24 -7.55 15.10
C TYR A 143 -1.33 -8.14 14.18
N GLN A 144 -2.31 -7.33 13.79
CA GLN A 144 -3.38 -7.77 12.87
C GLN A 144 -2.85 -8.13 11.48
N LEU A 145 -1.93 -7.33 10.93
CA LEU A 145 -1.33 -7.59 9.62
C LEU A 145 -0.51 -8.88 9.60
N VAL A 146 0.32 -9.11 10.63
CA VAL A 146 1.10 -10.33 10.79
C VAL A 146 0.20 -11.54 11.04
N GLY A 147 -0.88 -11.38 11.81
CA GLY A 147 -1.88 -12.42 12.02
C GLY A 147 -2.53 -12.87 10.70
N GLY A 148 -2.94 -11.91 9.86
CA GLY A 148 -3.48 -12.22 8.53
C GLY A 148 -2.45 -12.87 7.59
N LEU A 149 -1.19 -12.43 7.63
CA LEU A 149 -0.11 -13.08 6.88
C LEU A 149 0.09 -14.54 7.30
N ARG A 150 0.16 -14.80 8.61
CA ARG A 150 0.30 -16.17 9.15
C ARG A 150 -0.88 -17.05 8.78
N SER A 151 -2.11 -16.52 8.82
CA SER A 151 -3.31 -17.23 8.37
C SER A 151 -3.21 -17.60 6.88
N GLY A 152 -2.86 -16.64 6.01
CA GLY A 152 -2.67 -16.89 4.58
C GLY A 152 -1.58 -17.91 4.27
N MET A 153 -0.45 -17.85 5.00
CA MET A 153 0.61 -18.86 4.91
C MET A 153 0.13 -20.26 5.35
N GLY A 154 -0.73 -20.33 6.36
CA GLY A 154 -1.37 -21.58 6.80
C GLY A 154 -2.21 -22.23 5.70
N TYR A 155 -3.10 -21.47 5.05
CA TYR A 155 -3.91 -21.96 3.92
C TYR A 155 -3.06 -22.43 2.73
N LEU A 156 -1.93 -21.77 2.48
CA LEU A 156 -1.01 -22.09 1.38
C LEU A 156 0.02 -23.18 1.75
N GLY A 157 -0.03 -23.71 2.98
CA GLY A 157 0.92 -24.71 3.47
C GLY A 157 2.37 -24.23 3.41
N ALA A 158 2.60 -22.94 3.67
CA ALA A 158 3.91 -22.29 3.58
C ALA A 158 4.50 -22.11 4.99
N LYS A 159 5.57 -22.85 5.31
CA LYS A 159 6.26 -22.77 6.61
C LYS A 159 7.10 -21.49 6.79
N ASP A 160 7.48 -20.85 5.68
CA ASP A 160 8.29 -19.64 5.63
C ASP A 160 7.97 -18.83 4.34
N LEU A 161 8.57 -17.64 4.21
CA LEU A 161 8.33 -16.76 3.07
C LEU A 161 8.95 -17.27 1.76
N SER A 162 9.94 -18.17 1.80
CA SER A 162 10.44 -18.81 0.57
C SER A 162 9.41 -19.80 0.04
N ALA A 163 8.93 -20.68 0.92
CA ALA A 163 7.88 -21.64 0.62
C ALA A 163 6.61 -20.95 0.11
N LEU A 164 6.23 -19.79 0.67
CA LEU A 164 5.10 -19.00 0.19
C LEU A 164 5.28 -18.61 -1.29
N ARG A 165 6.45 -18.07 -1.64
CA ARG A 165 6.78 -17.62 -3.01
C ARG A 165 6.86 -18.76 -4.01
N GLU A 166 7.31 -19.94 -3.59
CA GLU A 166 7.45 -21.12 -4.46
C GLU A 166 6.11 -21.83 -4.70
N ARG A 167 5.29 -21.95 -3.64
CA ARG A 167 4.07 -22.77 -3.63
C ARG A 167 2.83 -22.02 -4.10
N ALA A 168 2.75 -20.72 -3.83
CA ALA A 168 1.54 -19.97 -4.10
C ALA A 168 1.14 -20.05 -5.59
N ARG A 169 -0.16 -20.22 -5.81
CA ARG A 169 -0.79 -20.16 -7.13
C ARG A 169 -1.96 -19.21 -7.02
N PHE A 170 -2.17 -18.43 -8.07
CA PHE A 170 -3.24 -17.44 -8.13
C PHE A 170 -4.32 -17.90 -9.10
N VAL A 171 -5.56 -17.58 -8.76
CA VAL A 171 -6.70 -17.69 -9.66
C VAL A 171 -7.21 -16.27 -9.91
N ARG A 172 -7.45 -15.93 -11.17
CA ARG A 172 -8.02 -14.63 -11.54
C ARG A 172 -9.52 -14.66 -11.27
N VAL A 173 -10.00 -13.64 -10.57
CA VAL A 173 -11.43 -13.47 -10.28
C VAL A 173 -12.00 -12.28 -11.06
N THR A 174 -13.30 -12.31 -11.30
CA THR A 174 -14.05 -11.17 -11.83
C THR A 174 -14.39 -10.18 -10.71
N VAL A 175 -14.99 -9.03 -11.06
CA VAL A 175 -15.50 -8.06 -10.08
C VAL A 175 -16.55 -8.70 -9.15
N ALA A 176 -17.38 -9.61 -9.67
CA ALA A 176 -18.33 -10.36 -8.85
C ALA A 176 -17.61 -11.23 -7.81
N GLY A 177 -16.51 -11.89 -8.19
CA GLY A 177 -15.67 -12.64 -7.24
C GLY A 177 -14.96 -11.76 -6.21
N VAL A 178 -14.62 -10.52 -6.55
CA VAL A 178 -14.13 -9.55 -5.55
C VAL A 178 -15.24 -9.21 -4.56
N ARG A 179 -16.46 -8.92 -5.03
CA ARG A 179 -17.60 -8.64 -4.15
C ARG A 179 -17.92 -9.84 -3.25
N GLU A 180 -17.89 -11.05 -3.79
CA GLU A 180 -18.06 -12.31 -3.04
C GLU A 180 -16.99 -12.47 -1.94
N GLY A 181 -15.73 -12.08 -2.21
CA GLY A 181 -14.65 -12.16 -1.23
C GLY A 181 -14.77 -11.17 -0.05
N HIS A 182 -15.67 -10.19 -0.13
CA HIS A 182 -15.95 -9.22 0.92
C HIS A 182 -17.23 -9.59 1.69
N VAL A 183 -17.47 -8.97 2.85
CA VAL A 183 -18.77 -9.10 3.53
C VAL A 183 -19.85 -8.54 2.62
N HIS A 184 -20.86 -9.36 2.28
CA HIS A 184 -21.99 -8.98 1.44
C HIS A 184 -23.32 -9.48 2.03
N ASP A 185 -24.41 -8.80 1.67
CA ASP A 185 -25.81 -9.14 2.02
C ASP A 185 -26.12 -9.18 3.53
N VAL A 186 -25.31 -8.50 4.35
CA VAL A 186 -25.52 -8.30 5.79
C VAL A 186 -25.13 -6.89 6.24
N THR A 187 -25.70 -6.45 7.36
CA THR A 187 -25.29 -5.19 8.01
C THR A 187 -24.27 -5.48 9.10
N VAL A 188 -23.06 -4.93 8.96
CA VAL A 188 -22.01 -5.04 9.98
C VAL A 188 -22.40 -4.19 11.19
N THR A 189 -22.63 -4.82 12.34
CA THR A 189 -22.99 -4.14 13.60
C THR A 189 -21.78 -3.78 14.47
N LYS A 190 -20.65 -4.46 14.26
CA LYS A 190 -19.40 -4.22 14.96
C LYS A 190 -18.22 -4.44 14.01
N GLU A 191 -17.40 -3.42 13.85
CA GLU A 191 -16.22 -3.50 13.00
C GLU A 191 -15.12 -4.32 13.68
N PRO A 192 -14.58 -5.36 13.01
CA PRO A 192 -13.38 -6.04 13.49
C PRO A 192 -12.13 -5.18 13.23
N PRO A 193 -11.05 -5.39 13.99
CA PRO A 193 -9.85 -4.55 13.90
C PRO A 193 -9.07 -4.69 12.58
N ASN A 194 -9.34 -5.73 11.79
CA ASN A 194 -8.63 -6.08 10.56
C ASN A 194 -9.47 -5.94 9.28
N TYR A 195 -10.71 -5.45 9.37
CA TYR A 195 -11.59 -5.27 8.21
C TYR A 195 -12.46 -4.03 8.38
N ARG A 196 -12.45 -3.16 7.38
CA ARG A 196 -13.31 -1.97 7.31
C ARG A 196 -14.15 -2.04 6.04
N THR A 197 -15.45 -1.77 6.18
CA THR A 197 -16.36 -1.61 5.06
C THR A 197 -16.19 -0.21 4.48
N GLY A 198 -15.73 -0.10 3.23
CA GLY A 198 -15.60 1.19 2.54
C GLY A 198 -14.36 1.38 1.65
N ASP A 199 -13.47 0.38 1.56
CA ASP A 199 -12.30 0.37 0.65
C ASP A 199 -12.55 -0.39 -0.66
#